data_AF-A0A8J4G715-F1
#
_entry.id   AF-A0A8J4G715-F1
#
_cell.length_a   1.000
_cell.length_b   1.000
_cell.length_c   1.000
_cell.angle_alpha   90.00
_cell.angle_beta   90.00
_cell.angle_gamma   90.00
#
_symmetry.space_group_name_H-M   'P 1'
#
loop_
_entity.id
_entity.type
_entity.pdbx_description
1 polymer ?
#
loop_
_entity_poly.entity_id
_entity_poly.type
_entity_poly.pdbx_seq_one_letter_code
_entity_poly.pdbx_strand_id
1 'polypeptide(L)'
;MTMRGPDLALVDLAMRRHRAATTTATYRNSSNGSGDRSGPNEETEVAVIDAVLSYYRKYGHLVSCAVDLRTYVSQLGADAAGRLAEALQMEADKVAASMVTAAAAAGESDNVDALASLRRRVCAAQIRDDLGLPRLERCEEGVELSKELLELYSTAQPLQAGLDERERGAADELPVLAGAALVTAAGMATSDAAAVPYMLAAYGACADAVRVRPFGAGMRISLAALAALLAAPAAAATHMYKLDIKHIQLDTLGAHMLLPPLLAWPHSSAATAAATAAAEPSPTSSSAHGDGQGHSQHQQRLLDKALRDTNALFADHACDAGESLFTAYGHGMYTKVLEFTAFRERLAAAHTLAVVHTESGLEDCFRSSGSGGGGGGSSRSSGAEAVAAVDAVRSAAVAAAGRLNPDNLPTASSLRFNWDLSTRPAWLPPGQEGPSAAVLEWWRSRAAGKICGQGYGRCWWAATGSAEGTSSEAAQWRTSQASAAAHRWLLPHCIAGALGASGGGVSGVSMNQMRGKTAEFAEITHHHHHHHHQQQQ
;
A
#
# COMPACT_ATOMS: atom_id res chain seq x y z
N MET A 1 13.34 -34.39 12.41
CA MET A 1 12.89 -32.98 12.49
C MET A 1 14.03 -32.10 12.00
N THR A 2 13.93 -31.56 10.78
CA THR A 2 14.97 -30.70 10.21
C THR A 2 14.78 -29.29 10.76
N MET A 3 15.69 -28.83 11.61
CA MET A 3 15.59 -27.49 12.22
C MET A 3 16.14 -26.43 11.25
N ARG A 4 15.31 -25.46 10.85
CA ARG A 4 15.70 -24.33 10.01
C ARG A 4 16.59 -23.30 10.73
N GLY A 5 16.38 -23.14 12.04
CA GLY A 5 17.02 -22.10 12.86
C GLY A 5 18.55 -22.08 12.77
N PRO A 6 19.26 -23.21 12.93
CA PRO A 6 20.71 -23.26 12.81
C PRO A 6 21.23 -22.80 11.44
N ASP A 7 20.60 -23.20 10.34
CA ASP A 7 21.04 -22.79 9.00
C ASP A 7 20.77 -21.30 8.76
N LEU A 8 19.64 -20.76 9.26
CA LEU A 8 19.35 -19.34 9.18
C LEU A 8 20.32 -18.49 10.04
N ALA A 9 20.75 -19.02 11.18
CA ALA A 9 21.77 -18.38 12.02
C ALA A 9 23.14 -18.27 11.31
N LEU A 10 23.46 -19.20 10.40
CA LEU A 10 24.66 -19.08 9.56
C LEU A 10 24.54 -17.95 8.54
N VAL A 11 23.35 -17.75 7.95
CA VAL A 11 23.06 -16.61 7.07
C VAL A 11 23.19 -15.29 7.85
N ASP A 12 22.61 -15.21 9.05
CA ASP A 12 22.72 -14.02 9.92
C ASP A 12 24.18 -13.75 10.33
N LEU A 13 24.94 -14.78 10.70
CA LEU A 13 26.35 -14.64 11.04
C LEU A 13 27.18 -14.10 9.87
N ALA A 14 26.97 -14.62 8.66
CA ALA A 14 27.63 -14.13 7.46
C ALA A 14 27.27 -12.65 7.19
N MET A 15 25.97 -12.30 7.32
CA MET A 15 25.50 -10.93 7.12
C MET A 15 26.10 -9.96 8.14
N ARG A 16 26.17 -10.34 9.42
CA ARG A 16 26.79 -9.49 10.46
C ARG A 16 28.28 -9.27 10.21
N ARG A 17 29.00 -10.30 9.74
CA ARG A 17 30.42 -10.18 9.35
C ARG A 17 30.58 -9.21 8.18
N HIS A 18 29.73 -9.32 7.16
CA HIS A 18 29.71 -8.40 6.04
C HIS A 18 29.48 -6.95 6.50
N ARG A 19 28.45 -6.68 7.31
CA ARG A 19 28.17 -5.33 7.84
C ARG A 19 29.35 -4.77 8.66
N ALA A 20 29.99 -5.59 9.48
CA ALA A 20 31.15 -5.18 10.27
C ALA A 20 32.37 -4.82 9.38
N ALA A 21 32.61 -5.60 8.33
CA ALA A 21 33.66 -5.33 7.34
C ALA A 21 33.38 -4.02 6.59
N THR A 22 32.14 -3.81 6.10
CA THR A 22 31.73 -2.59 5.41
C THR A 22 31.86 -1.35 6.29
N THR A 23 31.45 -1.42 7.56
CA THR A 23 31.59 -0.30 8.52
C THR A 23 33.06 0.07 8.74
N THR A 24 33.94 -0.93 8.85
CA THR A 24 35.39 -0.73 9.03
C THR A 24 36.03 -0.12 7.78
N ALA A 25 35.61 -0.56 6.59
CA ALA A 25 36.09 -0.03 5.32
C ALA A 25 35.71 1.45 5.13
N THR A 26 34.47 1.83 5.46
CA THR A 26 34.00 3.23 5.38
C THR A 26 34.85 4.15 6.25
N TYR A 27 35.16 3.74 7.49
CA TYR A 27 35.99 4.53 8.40
C TYR A 27 37.43 4.72 7.88
N ARG A 28 38.04 3.67 7.32
CA ARG A 28 39.39 3.75 6.73
C ARG A 28 39.45 4.65 5.50
N ASN A 29 38.45 4.57 4.62
CA ASN A 29 38.40 5.38 3.40
C ASN A 29 38.23 6.88 3.68
N SER A 30 37.58 7.25 4.78
CA SER A 30 37.54 8.66 5.21
C SER A 30 38.90 9.18 5.69
N SER A 31 39.86 8.31 6.02
CA SER A 31 41.17 8.69 6.58
C SER A 31 42.32 8.69 5.58
N ASN A 32 42.30 7.81 4.56
CA ASN A 32 43.40 7.65 3.61
C ASN A 32 42.91 7.80 2.16
N GLY A 33 43.11 8.99 1.59
CA GLY A 33 42.59 9.39 0.28
C GLY A 33 43.19 8.72 -0.97
N SER A 34 43.81 7.54 -0.88
CA SER A 34 44.34 6.89 -2.09
C SER A 34 44.45 5.37 -1.98
N GLY A 35 43.63 4.68 -2.79
CA GLY A 35 44.06 3.56 -3.61
C GLY A 35 44.11 2.17 -2.97
N ASP A 36 42.96 1.51 -2.85
CA ASP A 36 42.66 0.17 -3.42
C ASP A 36 41.27 -0.27 -2.91
N ARG A 37 40.29 -0.46 -3.81
CA ARG A 37 38.87 -0.69 -3.45
C ARG A 37 38.46 -2.17 -3.44
N SER A 38 39.33 -3.08 -3.85
CA SER A 38 38.95 -4.46 -4.21
C SER A 38 39.19 -5.56 -3.16
N GLY A 39 39.64 -5.25 -1.94
CA GLY A 39 40.19 -6.28 -1.04
C GLY A 39 39.19 -7.07 -0.15
N PRO A 40 38.45 -6.44 0.79
CA PRO A 40 37.78 -7.17 1.88
C PRO A 40 36.25 -7.30 1.78
N ASN A 41 35.59 -6.47 0.97
CA ASN A 41 34.13 -6.52 0.88
C ASN A 41 33.65 -7.74 0.08
N GLU A 42 34.36 -8.08 -1.00
CA GLU A 42 33.98 -9.17 -1.91
C GLU A 42 33.97 -10.54 -1.21
N GLU A 43 34.99 -10.86 -0.39
CA GLU A 43 35.05 -12.13 0.34
C GLU A 43 33.86 -12.29 1.31
N THR A 44 33.51 -11.22 2.03
CA THR A 44 32.36 -11.27 2.95
C THR A 44 31.02 -11.33 2.22
N GLU A 45 30.89 -10.70 1.05
CA GLU A 45 29.69 -10.84 0.20
C GLU A 45 29.53 -12.26 -0.34
N VAL A 46 30.62 -12.86 -0.83
CA VAL A 46 30.62 -14.26 -1.30
C VAL A 46 30.18 -15.20 -0.19
N ALA A 47 30.68 -15.01 1.04
CA ALA A 47 30.25 -15.80 2.18
C ALA A 47 28.75 -15.68 2.50
N VAL A 48 28.16 -14.49 2.30
CA VAL A 48 26.69 -14.29 2.44
C VAL A 48 25.95 -15.05 1.34
N ILE A 49 26.37 -14.90 0.08
CA ILE A 49 25.77 -15.59 -1.06
C ILE A 49 25.80 -17.12 -0.86
N ASP A 50 26.94 -17.66 -0.44
CA ASP A 50 27.11 -19.09 -0.19
C ASP A 50 26.20 -19.59 0.94
N ALA A 51 26.08 -18.82 2.03
CA ALA A 51 25.18 -19.15 3.14
C ALA A 51 23.70 -19.15 2.68
N VAL A 52 23.30 -18.16 1.90
CA VAL A 52 21.93 -18.07 1.33
C VAL A 52 21.66 -19.24 0.38
N LEU A 53 22.59 -19.56 -0.53
CA LEU A 53 22.44 -20.68 -1.46
C LEU A 53 22.41 -22.03 -0.73
N SER A 54 23.22 -22.20 0.32
CA SER A 54 23.16 -23.38 1.18
C SER A 54 21.79 -23.56 1.82
N TYR A 55 21.22 -22.48 2.38
CA TYR A 55 19.87 -22.47 2.93
C TYR A 55 18.81 -22.80 1.86
N TYR A 56 18.88 -22.16 0.69
CA TYR A 56 17.97 -22.39 -0.43
C TYR A 56 18.03 -23.82 -0.96
N ARG A 57 19.23 -24.42 -1.10
CA ARG A 57 19.36 -25.82 -1.52
C ARG A 57 18.62 -26.77 -0.57
N LYS A 58 18.69 -26.51 0.74
CA LYS A 58 18.03 -27.33 1.75
C LYS A 58 16.52 -27.07 1.85
N TYR A 59 16.09 -25.80 1.78
CA TYR A 59 14.72 -25.39 2.14
C TYR A 59 13.94 -24.69 1.03
N GLY A 60 14.49 -24.51 -0.16
CA GLY A 60 13.86 -23.77 -1.26
C GLY A 60 12.53 -24.35 -1.76
N HIS A 61 12.24 -25.61 -1.43
CA HIS A 61 10.94 -26.25 -1.71
C HIS A 61 9.86 -25.89 -0.66
N LEU A 62 10.21 -25.17 0.41
CA LEU A 62 9.28 -24.70 1.42
C LEU A 62 8.76 -23.31 1.06
N VAL A 63 7.45 -23.10 1.25
CA VAL A 63 6.76 -21.82 0.96
C VAL A 63 7.32 -20.65 1.78
N SER A 64 7.92 -20.92 2.94
CA SER A 64 8.51 -19.89 3.79
C SER A 64 9.92 -19.46 3.38
N CYS A 65 10.60 -20.18 2.47
CA CYS A 65 12.03 -19.98 2.22
C CYS A 65 12.36 -18.55 1.75
N ALA A 66 11.58 -18.00 0.82
CA ALA A 66 11.77 -16.62 0.36
C ALA A 66 11.58 -15.61 1.50
N VAL A 67 10.54 -15.80 2.32
CA VAL A 67 10.26 -14.94 3.49
C VAL A 67 11.36 -15.01 4.53
N ASP A 68 11.89 -16.21 4.82
CA ASP A 68 13.01 -16.42 5.75
C ASP A 68 14.26 -15.66 5.30
N LEU A 69 14.51 -15.58 3.98
CA LEU A 69 15.71 -14.97 3.38
C LEU A 69 15.57 -13.46 3.08
N ARG A 70 14.33 -12.95 2.95
CA ARG A 70 14.02 -11.58 2.50
C ARG A 70 14.83 -10.49 3.21
N THR A 71 14.89 -10.54 4.54
CA THR A 71 15.60 -9.52 5.34
C THR A 71 17.10 -9.51 5.09
N TYR A 72 17.70 -10.62 4.66
CA TYR A 72 19.13 -10.70 4.38
C TYR A 72 19.43 -10.26 2.94
N VAL A 73 18.66 -10.76 1.98
CA VAL A 73 18.91 -10.47 0.55
C VAL A 73 18.70 -9.01 0.21
N SER A 74 17.79 -8.31 0.89
CA SER A 74 17.54 -6.87 0.67
C SER A 74 18.74 -5.97 0.96
N GLN A 75 19.72 -6.47 1.72
CA GLN A 75 20.87 -5.70 2.17
C GLN A 75 22.09 -5.88 1.28
N LEU A 76 22.00 -6.74 0.27
CA LEU A 76 23.08 -6.96 -0.67
C LEU A 76 23.26 -5.75 -1.61
N GLY A 77 24.52 -5.48 -1.93
CA GLY A 77 24.89 -4.57 -3.01
C GLY A 77 24.38 -5.06 -4.37
N ALA A 78 24.34 -4.16 -5.35
CA ALA A 78 23.84 -4.47 -6.70
C ALA A 78 24.55 -5.68 -7.34
N ASP A 79 25.87 -5.76 -7.22
CA ASP A 79 26.67 -6.80 -7.84
C ASP A 79 26.45 -8.16 -7.15
N ALA A 80 26.45 -8.18 -5.82
CA ALA A 80 26.15 -9.37 -5.03
C ALA A 80 24.73 -9.88 -5.28
N ALA A 81 23.76 -8.98 -5.42
CA ALA A 81 22.38 -9.30 -5.80
C ALA A 81 22.31 -9.99 -7.17
N GLY A 82 23.04 -9.47 -8.18
CA GLY A 82 23.13 -10.08 -9.50
C GLY A 82 23.70 -11.50 -9.46
N ARG A 83 24.86 -11.67 -8.79
CA ARG A 83 25.50 -13.00 -8.62
C ARG A 83 24.58 -14.01 -7.92
N LEU A 84 23.89 -13.58 -6.86
CA LEU A 84 22.94 -14.44 -6.14
C LEU A 84 21.75 -14.83 -7.02
N ALA A 85 21.18 -13.89 -7.77
CA ALA A 85 20.05 -14.15 -8.67
C ALA A 85 20.39 -15.16 -9.76
N GLU A 86 21.56 -15.04 -10.38
CA GLU A 86 22.07 -16.00 -11.37
C GLU A 86 22.26 -17.39 -10.75
N ALA A 87 22.87 -17.46 -9.57
CA ALA A 87 23.09 -18.72 -8.86
C ALA A 87 21.77 -19.42 -8.46
N LEU A 88 20.78 -18.66 -8.00
CA LEU A 88 19.45 -19.20 -7.69
C LEU A 88 18.75 -19.76 -8.92
N GLN A 89 18.85 -19.06 -10.06
CA GLN A 89 18.28 -19.50 -11.33
C GLN A 89 18.94 -20.81 -11.79
N MET A 90 20.27 -20.88 -11.78
CA MET A 90 21.00 -22.10 -12.13
C MET A 90 20.62 -23.30 -11.25
N GLU A 91 20.47 -23.10 -9.94
CA GLU A 91 20.02 -24.17 -9.02
C GLU A 91 18.57 -24.60 -9.30
N ALA A 92 17.69 -23.65 -9.61
CA ALA A 92 16.29 -23.95 -9.95
C ALA A 92 16.18 -24.74 -11.28
N ASP A 93 16.94 -24.34 -12.29
CA ASP A 93 16.94 -24.98 -13.61
C ASP A 93 17.58 -26.37 -13.57
N LYS A 94 18.64 -26.55 -12.76
CA LYS A 94 19.26 -27.86 -12.53
C LYS A 94 18.26 -28.87 -11.97
N VAL A 95 17.45 -28.46 -10.99
CA VAL A 95 16.41 -29.32 -10.41
C VAL A 95 15.32 -29.61 -11.44
N ALA A 96 14.88 -28.60 -12.20
CA ALA A 96 13.87 -28.79 -13.24
C ALA A 96 14.34 -29.78 -14.34
N ALA A 97 15.58 -29.63 -14.83
CA ALA A 97 16.15 -30.52 -15.84
C ALA A 97 16.26 -31.97 -15.37
N SER A 98 16.64 -32.19 -14.10
CA SER A 98 16.72 -33.53 -13.51
C SER A 98 15.38 -34.25 -13.40
N MET A 99 14.27 -33.50 -13.38
CA MET A 99 12.92 -34.07 -13.32
C MET A 99 12.41 -34.48 -14.70
N VAL A 100 12.71 -33.70 -15.74
CA VAL A 100 12.32 -34.03 -17.13
C VAL A 100 12.93 -35.36 -17.58
N THR A 101 14.16 -35.65 -17.15
CA THR A 101 14.82 -36.93 -17.45
C THR A 101 14.24 -38.11 -16.64
N ALA A 102 13.73 -37.87 -15.43
CA ALA A 102 13.16 -38.90 -14.56
C ALA A 102 11.70 -39.25 -14.90
N ALA A 103 10.91 -38.29 -15.39
CA ALA A 103 9.49 -38.46 -15.70
C ALA A 103 9.18 -39.50 -16.80
N ALA A 104 10.18 -40.01 -17.52
CA ALA A 104 10.03 -41.04 -18.54
C ALA A 104 9.74 -42.46 -17.99
N ALA A 105 9.64 -42.65 -16.66
CA ALA A 105 9.53 -43.96 -16.02
C ALA A 105 8.31 -44.12 -15.05
N ALA A 106 7.25 -43.32 -15.24
CA ALA A 106 6.41 -42.76 -14.17
C ALA A 106 5.52 -43.67 -13.26
N GLY A 107 5.33 -43.18 -12.02
CA GLY A 107 4.42 -43.63 -10.95
C GLY A 107 4.02 -42.48 -9.99
N GLU A 108 3.25 -42.75 -8.92
CA GLU A 108 2.60 -41.74 -8.04
C GLU A 108 3.58 -40.85 -7.22
N SER A 109 4.83 -41.29 -7.01
CA SER A 109 5.89 -40.52 -6.34
C SER A 109 6.31 -39.25 -7.10
N ASP A 110 6.05 -39.19 -8.41
CA ASP A 110 6.55 -38.11 -9.28
C ASP A 110 5.88 -36.75 -8.98
N ASN A 111 4.65 -36.75 -8.46
CA ASN A 111 3.92 -35.52 -8.14
C ASN A 111 4.54 -34.75 -6.98
N VAL A 112 5.08 -35.44 -5.97
CA VAL A 112 5.70 -34.80 -4.79
C VAL A 112 6.99 -34.10 -5.19
N ASP A 113 7.82 -34.77 -5.97
CA ASP A 113 9.09 -34.20 -6.43
C ASP A 113 8.87 -33.07 -7.45
N ALA A 114 7.89 -33.22 -8.36
CA ALA A 114 7.48 -32.15 -9.28
C ALA A 114 7.00 -30.90 -8.53
N LEU A 115 6.22 -31.08 -7.47
CA LEU A 115 5.76 -29.99 -6.62
C LEU A 115 6.93 -29.32 -5.85
N ALA A 116 7.88 -30.11 -5.35
CA ALA A 116 9.07 -29.59 -4.69
C ALA A 116 9.95 -28.78 -5.67
N SER A 117 10.12 -29.28 -6.90
CA SER A 117 10.82 -28.59 -7.99
C SER A 117 10.14 -27.26 -8.36
N LEU A 118 8.81 -27.28 -8.54
CA LEU A 118 8.01 -26.08 -8.77
C LEU A 118 8.21 -25.04 -7.65
N ARG A 119 8.08 -25.45 -6.38
CA ARG A 119 8.23 -24.55 -5.23
C ARG A 119 9.63 -23.90 -5.18
N ARG A 120 10.68 -24.64 -5.57
CA ARG A 120 12.04 -24.07 -5.69
C ARG A 120 12.09 -22.96 -6.74
N ARG A 121 11.55 -23.20 -7.94
CA ARG A 121 11.48 -22.18 -9.00
C ARG A 121 10.71 -20.94 -8.57
N VAL A 122 9.56 -21.12 -7.92
CA VAL A 122 8.75 -20.01 -7.38
C VAL A 122 9.53 -19.26 -6.30
N CYS A 123 10.19 -19.96 -5.38
CA CYS A 123 11.04 -19.35 -4.36
C CYS A 123 12.20 -18.55 -4.97
N ALA A 124 12.87 -19.07 -6.01
CA ALA A 124 13.91 -18.35 -6.71
C ALA A 124 13.37 -17.07 -7.37
N ALA A 125 12.21 -17.13 -8.03
CA ALA A 125 11.56 -15.97 -8.62
C ALA A 125 11.21 -14.90 -7.57
N GLN A 126 10.68 -15.31 -6.41
CA GLN A 126 10.39 -14.38 -5.30
C GLN A 126 11.65 -13.73 -4.73
N ILE A 127 12.74 -14.48 -4.53
CA ILE A 127 14.00 -13.92 -4.02
C ILE A 127 14.61 -12.95 -5.06
N ARG A 128 14.51 -13.27 -6.35
CA ARG A 128 14.94 -12.36 -7.44
C ARG A 128 14.15 -11.05 -7.41
N ASP A 129 12.83 -11.12 -7.22
CA ASP A 129 12.00 -9.93 -7.04
C ASP A 129 12.39 -9.15 -5.77
N ASP A 130 12.64 -9.83 -4.64
CA ASP A 130 13.11 -9.20 -3.40
C ASP A 130 14.45 -8.46 -3.59
N LEU A 131 15.29 -8.92 -4.52
CA LEU A 131 16.57 -8.30 -4.92
C LEU A 131 16.41 -7.14 -5.92
N GLY A 132 15.21 -6.93 -6.48
CA GLY A 132 14.96 -5.95 -7.54
C GLY A 132 15.47 -6.40 -8.91
N LEU A 133 15.35 -7.70 -9.19
CA LEU A 133 15.81 -8.32 -10.42
C LEU A 133 14.69 -9.13 -11.11
N PRO A 134 14.65 -9.16 -12.45
CA PRO A 134 15.54 -8.42 -13.37
C PRO A 134 15.27 -6.91 -13.37
N ARG A 135 16.31 -6.13 -13.67
CA ARG A 135 16.16 -4.68 -13.92
C ARG A 135 15.67 -4.50 -15.35
N LEU A 136 14.38 -4.24 -15.49
CA LEU A 136 13.77 -4.01 -16.79
C LEU A 136 14.19 -2.64 -17.30
N GLU A 137 14.70 -2.59 -18.53
CA GLU A 137 15.08 -1.34 -19.20
C GLU A 137 14.06 -0.96 -20.28
N ARG A 138 13.27 -1.94 -20.74
CA ARG A 138 12.29 -1.76 -21.80
C ARG A 138 10.94 -2.38 -21.45
N CYS A 139 9.87 -1.82 -22.01
CA CYS A 139 8.52 -2.31 -21.77
C CYS A 139 8.34 -3.76 -22.24
N GLU A 140 8.99 -4.14 -23.36
CA GLU A 140 8.92 -5.50 -23.91
C GLU A 140 9.50 -6.53 -22.94
N GLU A 141 10.56 -6.19 -22.20
CA GLU A 141 11.18 -7.10 -21.22
C GLU A 141 10.22 -7.43 -20.08
N GLY A 142 9.43 -6.45 -19.63
CA GLY A 142 8.39 -6.67 -18.62
C GLY A 142 7.26 -7.56 -19.13
N VAL A 143 6.90 -7.44 -20.41
CA VAL A 143 5.91 -8.32 -21.04
C VAL A 143 6.43 -9.75 -21.17
N GLU A 144 7.67 -9.94 -21.64
CA GLU A 144 8.27 -11.27 -21.77
C GLU A 144 8.43 -11.95 -20.41
N LEU A 145 8.90 -11.23 -19.39
CA LEU A 145 8.97 -11.77 -18.03
C LEU A 145 7.58 -12.18 -17.51
N SER A 146 6.56 -11.35 -17.76
CA SER A 146 5.18 -11.69 -17.37
C SER A 146 4.69 -12.96 -18.08
N LYS A 147 5.02 -13.17 -19.36
CA LYS A 147 4.65 -14.39 -20.08
C LYS A 147 5.34 -15.60 -19.48
N GLU A 148 6.65 -15.54 -19.24
CA GLU A 148 7.42 -16.63 -18.64
C GLU A 148 6.83 -17.07 -17.29
N LEU A 149 6.49 -16.10 -16.43
CA LEU A 149 5.89 -16.37 -15.12
C LEU A 149 4.49 -16.98 -15.23
N LEU A 150 3.67 -16.52 -16.19
CA LEU A 150 2.32 -17.06 -16.42
C LEU A 150 2.33 -18.43 -17.10
N GLU A 151 3.31 -18.71 -17.97
CA GLU A 151 3.55 -20.04 -18.53
C GLU A 151 3.92 -21.03 -17.43
N LEU A 152 4.82 -20.61 -16.52
CA LEU A 152 5.14 -21.42 -15.34
C LEU A 152 3.90 -21.64 -14.45
N TYR A 153 3.07 -20.62 -14.24
CA TYR A 153 1.81 -20.76 -13.51
C TYR A 153 0.84 -21.75 -14.20
N SER A 154 0.70 -21.67 -15.52
CA SER A 154 -0.14 -22.57 -16.31
C SER A 154 0.30 -24.03 -16.19
N THR A 155 1.60 -24.29 -16.35
CA THR A 155 2.17 -25.64 -16.20
C THR A 155 2.05 -26.18 -14.76
N ALA A 156 1.93 -25.30 -13.77
CA ALA A 156 1.75 -25.66 -12.37
C ALA A 156 0.30 -25.99 -11.99
N GLN A 157 -0.71 -25.65 -12.81
CA GLN A 157 -2.11 -25.90 -12.47
C GLN A 157 -2.47 -27.37 -12.30
N PRO A 158 -2.04 -28.30 -13.18
CA PRO A 158 -2.34 -29.73 -13.02
C PRO A 158 -1.78 -30.31 -11.71
N LEU A 159 -0.62 -29.83 -11.26
CA LEU A 159 0.02 -30.25 -9.99
C LEU A 159 -0.74 -29.78 -8.74
N GLN A 160 -1.70 -28.87 -8.91
CA GLN A 160 -2.52 -28.31 -7.85
C GLN A 160 -3.98 -28.69 -7.99
N ALA A 161 -4.31 -29.62 -8.90
CA ALA A 161 -5.66 -30.13 -9.06
C ALA A 161 -6.13 -30.81 -7.76
N GLY A 162 -7.33 -30.45 -7.29
CA GLY A 162 -7.90 -30.98 -6.05
C GLY A 162 -7.38 -30.34 -4.77
N LEU A 163 -6.47 -29.36 -4.86
CA LEU A 163 -6.07 -28.54 -3.71
C LEU A 163 -7.26 -27.69 -3.25
N ASP A 164 -7.48 -27.62 -1.94
CA ASP A 164 -8.56 -26.81 -1.37
C ASP A 164 -8.40 -25.34 -1.79
N GLU A 165 -9.50 -24.69 -2.16
CA GLU A 165 -9.49 -23.32 -2.67
C GLU A 165 -8.98 -22.29 -1.64
N ARG A 166 -9.03 -22.61 -0.35
CA ARG A 166 -8.54 -21.80 0.77
C ARG A 166 -7.08 -22.08 1.10
N GLU A 167 -6.54 -23.21 0.64
CA GLU A 167 -5.12 -23.51 0.79
C GLU A 167 -4.30 -22.70 -0.21
N ARG A 168 -3.11 -22.27 0.23
CA ARG A 168 -2.17 -21.54 -0.62
C ARG A 168 -1.53 -22.48 -1.63
N GLY A 169 -1.58 -22.10 -2.89
CA GLY A 169 -0.98 -22.83 -3.99
C GLY A 169 0.52 -22.70 -4.04
N ALA A 170 1.17 -23.68 -4.63
CA ALA A 170 2.62 -23.66 -4.80
C ALA A 170 3.08 -22.57 -5.78
N ALA A 171 2.18 -22.11 -6.66
CA ALA A 171 2.48 -21.15 -7.73
C ALA A 171 1.68 -19.83 -7.63
N ASP A 172 0.92 -19.61 -6.55
CA ASP A 172 0.00 -18.47 -6.38
C ASP A 172 0.71 -17.09 -6.40
N GLU A 173 2.03 -17.10 -6.26
CA GLU A 173 2.89 -15.91 -6.27
C GLU A 173 3.24 -15.46 -7.69
N LEU A 174 3.25 -16.38 -8.65
CA LEU A 174 3.65 -16.09 -10.03
C LEU A 174 2.75 -15.05 -10.72
N PRO A 175 1.40 -15.10 -10.60
CA PRO A 175 0.54 -14.06 -11.17
C PRO A 175 0.79 -12.67 -10.56
N VAL A 176 1.16 -12.60 -9.28
CA VAL A 176 1.50 -11.34 -8.60
C VAL A 176 2.81 -10.78 -9.14
N LEU A 177 3.84 -11.63 -9.29
CA LEU A 177 5.12 -11.26 -9.89
C LEU A 177 4.97 -10.85 -11.37
N ALA A 178 4.13 -11.57 -12.13
CA ALA A 178 3.80 -11.22 -13.51
C ALA A 178 3.12 -9.85 -13.60
N GLY A 179 2.14 -9.60 -12.72
CA GLY A 179 1.52 -8.29 -12.56
C GLY A 179 2.54 -7.19 -12.22
N ALA A 180 3.49 -7.45 -11.33
CA ALA A 180 4.55 -6.51 -10.98
C ALA A 180 5.46 -6.15 -12.17
N ALA A 181 5.82 -7.13 -13.01
CA ALA A 181 6.60 -6.90 -14.22
C ALA A 181 5.85 -5.98 -15.21
N LEU A 182 4.55 -6.21 -15.39
CA LEU A 182 3.70 -5.38 -16.24
C LEU A 182 3.47 -3.97 -15.69
N VAL A 183 3.31 -3.80 -14.37
CA VAL A 183 3.24 -2.48 -13.75
C VAL A 183 4.56 -1.73 -13.91
N THR A 184 5.70 -2.43 -13.82
CA THR A 184 7.01 -1.83 -14.09
C THR A 184 7.12 -1.36 -15.54
N ALA A 185 6.63 -2.16 -16.50
CA ALA A 185 6.52 -1.74 -17.91
C ALA A 185 5.59 -0.51 -18.08
N ALA A 186 4.45 -0.48 -17.39
CA ALA A 186 3.57 0.70 -17.36
C ALA A 186 4.31 1.94 -16.82
N GLY A 187 5.16 1.74 -15.81
CA GLY A 187 6.05 2.74 -15.23
C GLY A 187 6.97 3.42 -16.25
N MET A 188 7.44 2.65 -17.24
CA MET A 188 8.35 3.09 -18.30
C MET A 188 7.64 3.61 -19.57
N ALA A 189 6.32 3.43 -19.68
CA ALA A 189 5.58 3.80 -20.89
C ALA A 189 5.56 5.33 -21.11
N THR A 190 5.68 5.76 -22.36
CA THR A 190 5.88 7.17 -22.76
C THR A 190 4.71 8.11 -22.48
N SER A 191 3.51 7.58 -22.22
CA SER A 191 2.29 8.36 -21.96
C SER A 191 1.32 7.57 -21.08
N ASP A 192 0.34 8.24 -20.47
CA ASP A 192 -0.67 7.56 -19.63
C ASP A 192 -1.49 6.56 -20.47
N ALA A 193 -1.86 6.97 -21.69
CA ALA A 193 -2.56 6.10 -22.65
C ALA A 193 -1.75 4.85 -23.00
N ALA A 194 -0.42 4.95 -23.10
CA ALA A 194 0.46 3.81 -23.34
C ALA A 194 0.64 2.91 -22.10
N ALA A 195 0.52 3.45 -20.89
CA ALA A 195 0.61 2.67 -19.65
C ALA A 195 -0.64 1.82 -19.37
N VAL A 196 -1.83 2.33 -19.69
CA VAL A 196 -3.11 1.67 -19.37
C VAL A 196 -3.19 0.22 -19.89
N PRO A 197 -2.78 -0.12 -21.13
CA PRO A 197 -2.78 -1.51 -21.61
C PRO A 197 -1.98 -2.47 -20.72
N TYR A 198 -0.80 -2.07 -20.23
CA TYR A 198 0.01 -2.88 -19.33
C TYR A 198 -0.68 -3.08 -17.97
N MET A 199 -1.31 -2.02 -17.44
CA MET A 199 -2.09 -2.09 -16.19
C MET A 199 -3.30 -3.00 -16.31
N LEU A 200 -4.00 -2.97 -17.45
CA LEU A 200 -5.12 -3.87 -17.74
C LEU A 200 -4.65 -5.31 -17.90
N ALA A 201 -3.51 -5.54 -18.57
CA ALA A 201 -2.91 -6.87 -18.67
C ALA A 201 -2.51 -7.42 -17.29
N ALA A 202 -1.91 -6.58 -16.42
CA ALA A 202 -1.59 -6.95 -15.04
C ALA A 202 -2.83 -7.32 -14.25
N TYR A 203 -3.91 -6.54 -14.41
CA TYR A 203 -5.20 -6.82 -13.77
C TYR A 203 -5.79 -8.14 -14.29
N GLY A 204 -5.75 -8.38 -15.59
CA GLY A 204 -6.20 -9.64 -16.22
C GLY A 204 -5.47 -10.86 -15.68
N ALA A 205 -4.13 -10.80 -15.64
CA ALA A 205 -3.28 -11.88 -15.12
C ALA A 205 -3.66 -12.28 -13.68
N CYS A 206 -3.82 -11.30 -12.78
CA CYS A 206 -4.24 -11.56 -11.41
C CYS A 206 -5.72 -11.99 -11.33
N ALA A 207 -6.60 -11.42 -12.15
CA ALA A 207 -8.04 -11.70 -12.11
C ALA A 207 -8.35 -13.13 -12.55
N ASP A 208 -7.67 -13.62 -13.59
CA ASP A 208 -7.81 -14.99 -14.07
C ASP A 208 -7.31 -15.98 -13.02
N ALA A 209 -6.17 -15.71 -12.38
CA ALA A 209 -5.65 -16.53 -11.30
C ALA A 209 -6.59 -16.58 -10.09
N VAL A 210 -7.21 -15.46 -9.70
CA VAL A 210 -8.18 -15.40 -8.58
C VAL A 210 -9.47 -16.18 -8.86
N ARG A 211 -9.85 -16.42 -10.13
CA ARG A 211 -10.98 -17.30 -10.44
C ARG A 211 -10.70 -18.75 -10.03
N VAL A 212 -9.44 -19.18 -10.15
CA VAL A 212 -8.99 -20.51 -9.72
C VAL A 212 -8.70 -20.52 -8.21
N ARG A 213 -8.15 -19.43 -7.68
CA ARG A 213 -7.74 -19.28 -6.27
C ARG A 213 -8.42 -18.08 -5.62
N PRO A 214 -9.71 -18.21 -5.28
CA PRO A 214 -10.52 -17.09 -4.80
C PRO A 214 -10.07 -16.53 -3.45
N PHE A 215 -9.27 -17.25 -2.66
CA PHE A 215 -8.81 -16.79 -1.34
C PHE A 215 -7.35 -16.29 -1.33
N GLY A 216 -6.70 -16.19 -2.48
CA GLY A 216 -5.31 -15.72 -2.58
C GLY A 216 -5.16 -14.23 -2.22
N ALA A 217 -4.68 -13.96 -0.99
CA ALA A 217 -4.60 -12.59 -0.46
C ALA A 217 -3.70 -11.67 -1.29
N GLY A 218 -2.50 -12.12 -1.67
CA GLY A 218 -1.56 -11.33 -2.48
C GLY A 218 -2.14 -10.91 -3.84
N MET A 219 -2.90 -11.79 -4.49
CA MET A 219 -3.58 -11.49 -5.74
C MET A 219 -4.72 -10.49 -5.55
N ARG A 220 -5.53 -10.63 -4.49
CA ARG A 220 -6.61 -9.68 -4.18
C ARG A 220 -6.09 -8.29 -3.83
N ILE A 221 -5.01 -8.20 -3.05
CA ILE A 221 -4.34 -6.94 -2.74
C ILE A 221 -3.81 -6.28 -4.02
N SER A 222 -3.17 -7.06 -4.90
CA SER A 222 -2.68 -6.58 -6.20
C SER A 222 -3.83 -6.09 -7.09
N LEU A 223 -4.93 -6.83 -7.16
CA LEU A 223 -6.13 -6.43 -7.90
C LEU A 223 -6.77 -5.16 -7.33
N ALA A 224 -6.82 -5.01 -6.01
CA ALA A 224 -7.32 -3.79 -5.37
C ALA A 224 -6.46 -2.58 -5.72
N ALA A 225 -5.14 -2.72 -5.64
CA ALA A 225 -4.16 -1.71 -6.02
C ALA A 225 -4.26 -1.33 -7.51
N LEU A 226 -4.33 -2.31 -8.41
CA LEU A 226 -4.48 -2.08 -9.86
C LEU A 226 -5.82 -1.40 -10.19
N ALA A 227 -6.91 -1.85 -9.59
CA ALA A 227 -8.22 -1.22 -9.76
C ALA A 227 -8.23 0.23 -9.27
N ALA A 228 -7.57 0.51 -8.14
CA ALA A 228 -7.40 1.88 -7.64
C ALA A 228 -6.69 2.77 -8.67
N LEU A 229 -5.56 2.30 -9.22
CA LEU A 229 -4.78 3.02 -10.23
C LEU A 229 -5.54 3.20 -11.54
N LEU A 230 -6.40 2.26 -11.91
CA LEU A 230 -7.28 2.31 -13.08
C LEU A 230 -8.57 3.13 -12.85
N ALA A 231 -8.61 3.94 -11.78
CA ALA A 231 -9.77 4.75 -11.41
C ALA A 231 -11.07 3.95 -11.23
N ALA A 232 -10.97 2.70 -10.75
CA ALA A 232 -12.08 1.80 -10.47
C ALA A 232 -12.21 1.52 -8.95
N PRO A 233 -12.52 2.53 -8.12
CA PRO A 233 -12.52 2.40 -6.66
C PRO A 233 -13.55 1.40 -6.12
N ALA A 234 -14.70 1.24 -6.79
CA ALA A 234 -15.68 0.23 -6.42
C ALA A 234 -15.14 -1.21 -6.62
N ALA A 235 -14.39 -1.44 -7.70
CA ALA A 235 -13.73 -2.72 -7.93
C ALA A 235 -12.60 -2.95 -6.91
N ALA A 236 -11.83 -1.91 -6.58
CA ALA A 236 -10.81 -1.97 -5.54
C ALA A 236 -11.42 -2.38 -4.18
N ALA A 237 -12.48 -1.69 -3.76
CA ALA A 237 -13.19 -1.99 -2.53
C ALA A 237 -13.79 -3.41 -2.53
N THR A 238 -14.31 -3.88 -3.67
CA THR A 238 -14.84 -5.26 -3.81
C THR A 238 -13.76 -6.30 -3.50
N HIS A 239 -12.54 -6.13 -4.00
CA HIS A 239 -11.45 -7.05 -3.70
C HIS A 239 -11.01 -7.00 -2.23
N MET A 240 -10.99 -5.81 -1.62
CA MET A 240 -10.68 -5.65 -0.20
C MET A 240 -11.76 -6.28 0.70
N TYR A 241 -13.06 -6.12 0.38
CA TYR A 241 -14.12 -6.76 1.16
C TYR A 241 -14.11 -8.29 1.05
N LYS A 242 -13.65 -8.85 -0.08
CA LYS A 242 -13.46 -10.30 -0.22
C LYS A 242 -12.29 -10.87 0.59
N LEU A 243 -11.41 -10.01 1.13
CA LEU A 243 -10.40 -10.41 2.11
C LEU A 243 -10.96 -10.53 3.54
N ASP A 244 -12.24 -10.20 3.74
CA ASP A 244 -12.91 -10.28 5.05
C ASP A 244 -12.17 -9.48 6.14
N ILE A 245 -11.73 -8.27 5.79
CA ILE A 245 -11.00 -7.35 6.67
C ILE A 245 -11.89 -6.97 7.86
N LYS A 246 -11.46 -7.32 9.07
CA LYS A 246 -12.22 -7.11 10.30
C LYS A 246 -11.39 -6.42 11.38
N HIS A 247 -12.10 -5.71 12.25
CA HIS A 247 -11.57 -5.08 13.46
C HIS A 247 -10.24 -4.36 13.17
N ILE A 248 -9.16 -4.73 13.87
CA ILE A 248 -7.85 -4.10 13.78
C ILE A 248 -7.30 -4.02 12.34
N GLN A 249 -7.71 -4.93 11.45
CA GLN A 249 -7.29 -4.89 10.06
C GLN A 249 -7.85 -3.68 9.29
N LEU A 250 -8.93 -3.05 9.76
CA LEU A 250 -9.41 -1.78 9.19
C LEU A 250 -8.41 -0.64 9.44
N ASP A 251 -7.73 -0.64 10.60
CA ASP A 251 -6.67 0.32 10.92
C ASP A 251 -5.35 -0.03 10.23
N THR A 252 -4.97 -1.32 10.19
CA THR A 252 -3.67 -1.72 9.63
C THR A 252 -3.67 -1.83 8.10
N LEU A 253 -4.74 -2.31 7.47
CA LEU A 253 -4.84 -2.57 6.02
C LEU A 253 -5.89 -1.68 5.35
N GLY A 254 -7.09 -1.56 5.94
CA GLY A 254 -8.18 -0.76 5.39
C GLY A 254 -7.80 0.70 5.20
N ALA A 255 -7.05 1.27 6.16
CA ALA A 255 -6.60 2.65 6.15
C ALA A 255 -5.79 3.05 4.92
N HIS A 256 -5.00 2.14 4.36
CA HIS A 256 -4.08 2.45 3.26
C HIS A 256 -4.35 1.71 1.94
N MET A 257 -5.30 0.77 1.92
CA MET A 257 -5.70 0.04 0.72
C MET A 257 -7.19 0.23 0.35
N LEU A 258 -8.08 0.46 1.33
CA LEU A 258 -9.51 0.61 1.10
C LEU A 258 -9.94 2.08 1.04
N LEU A 259 -9.58 2.88 2.05
CA LEU A 259 -9.99 4.29 2.12
C LEU A 259 -9.38 5.15 1.00
N PRO A 260 -8.08 5.08 0.68
CA PRO A 260 -7.46 5.93 -0.34
C PRO A 260 -8.19 5.96 -1.69
N PRO A 261 -8.49 4.84 -2.36
CA PRO A 261 -9.21 4.88 -3.63
C PRO A 261 -10.62 5.43 -3.51
N LEU A 262 -11.33 5.16 -2.39
CA LEU A 262 -12.67 5.69 -2.17
C LEU A 262 -12.65 7.21 -1.95
N LEU A 263 -11.59 7.76 -1.36
CA LEU A 263 -11.44 9.20 -1.12
C LEU A 263 -10.86 9.96 -2.32
N ALA A 264 -10.06 9.31 -3.17
CA ALA A 264 -9.35 9.95 -4.27
C ALA A 264 -10.26 10.40 -5.41
N TRP A 265 -11.30 9.63 -5.70
CA TRP A 265 -12.12 9.82 -6.90
C TRP A 265 -13.48 10.47 -6.56
N PRO A 266 -13.86 11.56 -7.23
CA PRO A 266 -15.09 12.30 -6.91
C PRO A 266 -16.37 11.49 -7.18
N HIS A 267 -17.28 11.47 -6.21
CA HIS A 267 -18.58 10.79 -6.28
C HIS A 267 -19.62 11.64 -7.04
N SER A 268 -19.53 11.67 -8.37
CA SER A 268 -20.49 12.26 -9.35
C SER A 268 -20.92 13.73 -9.29
N SER A 269 -21.10 14.40 -8.15
CA SER A 269 -21.61 15.79 -8.19
C SER A 269 -20.57 16.75 -8.78
N ALA A 270 -19.33 16.68 -8.31
CA ALA A 270 -18.23 17.50 -8.81
C ALA A 270 -17.70 17.05 -10.18
N ALA A 271 -17.70 15.74 -10.47
CA ALA A 271 -17.21 15.22 -11.74
C ALA A 271 -18.12 15.60 -12.91
N THR A 272 -19.44 15.54 -12.71
CA THR A 272 -20.41 15.98 -13.72
C THR A 272 -20.30 17.47 -13.95
N ALA A 273 -20.18 18.28 -12.88
CA ALA A 273 -20.00 19.74 -12.96
C ALA A 273 -18.68 20.14 -13.63
N ALA A 274 -17.57 19.44 -13.34
CA ALA A 274 -16.28 19.67 -13.98
C ALA A 274 -16.30 19.24 -15.45
N ALA A 275 -16.96 18.13 -15.79
CA ALA A 275 -17.13 17.69 -17.17
C ALA A 275 -18.06 18.63 -17.97
N THR A 276 -19.10 19.20 -17.35
CA THR A 276 -19.93 20.23 -18.00
C THR A 276 -19.18 21.55 -18.14
N ALA A 277 -18.30 21.91 -17.20
CA ALA A 277 -17.45 23.09 -17.31
C ALA A 277 -16.33 22.93 -18.36
N ALA A 278 -15.86 21.70 -18.60
CA ALA A 278 -14.81 21.38 -19.56
C ALA A 278 -15.35 21.08 -20.98
N ALA A 279 -16.63 20.74 -21.11
CA ALA A 279 -17.26 20.52 -22.41
C ALA A 279 -17.56 21.87 -23.09
N GLU A 280 -16.78 22.22 -24.12
CA GLU A 280 -17.15 23.30 -25.02
C GLU A 280 -18.53 23.00 -25.66
N PRO A 281 -19.41 24.01 -25.81
CA PRO A 281 -20.78 23.80 -26.29
C PRO A 281 -20.78 23.44 -27.77
N SER A 282 -20.65 22.14 -28.07
CA SER A 282 -20.84 21.60 -29.41
C SER A 282 -22.31 21.21 -29.59
N PRO A 283 -23.06 21.84 -30.52
CA PRO A 283 -24.46 21.52 -30.74
C PRO A 283 -24.53 20.35 -31.72
N THR A 284 -24.59 19.11 -31.23
CA THR A 284 -25.21 17.93 -31.89
C THR A 284 -24.70 16.63 -31.24
N SER A 285 -25.47 16.04 -30.32
CA SER A 285 -25.53 14.57 -30.22
C SER A 285 -26.65 14.12 -29.28
N SER A 286 -27.22 12.98 -29.67
CA SER A 286 -28.42 12.34 -29.17
C SER A 286 -28.20 11.51 -27.90
N SER A 287 -29.04 11.77 -26.89
CA SER A 287 -29.60 10.87 -25.86
C SER A 287 -28.95 9.48 -25.60
N ALA A 288 -27.78 9.46 -24.99
CA ALA A 288 -27.28 8.32 -24.20
C ALA A 288 -27.04 8.78 -22.74
N HIS A 289 -28.12 8.96 -21.98
CA HIS A 289 -28.10 9.38 -20.57
C HIS A 289 -28.96 8.42 -19.74
N GLY A 290 -28.33 7.37 -19.21
CA GLY A 290 -29.01 6.37 -18.36
C GLY A 290 -28.12 5.74 -17.29
N ASP A 291 -26.89 5.35 -17.63
CA ASP A 291 -26.14 4.41 -16.77
C ASP A 291 -25.17 5.06 -15.75
N GLY A 292 -24.87 6.35 -15.88
CA GLY A 292 -23.86 7.01 -15.04
C GLY A 292 -24.24 7.21 -13.57
N GLN A 293 -25.53 7.34 -13.25
CA GLN A 293 -25.99 7.63 -11.88
C GLN A 293 -25.86 6.43 -10.93
N GLY A 294 -25.92 5.20 -11.45
CA GLY A 294 -25.84 3.99 -10.61
C GLY A 294 -24.45 3.78 -10.01
N HIS A 295 -23.40 4.04 -10.79
CA HIS A 295 -22.01 3.79 -10.37
C HIS A 295 -21.56 4.71 -9.25
N SER A 296 -21.93 5.98 -9.30
CA SER A 296 -21.51 6.94 -8.27
C SER A 296 -22.22 6.74 -6.94
N GLN A 297 -23.52 6.42 -6.97
CA GLN A 297 -24.25 6.03 -5.77
C GLN A 297 -23.66 4.79 -5.13
N HIS A 298 -23.23 3.82 -5.94
CA HIS A 298 -22.58 2.62 -5.42
C HIS A 298 -21.25 2.94 -4.73
N GLN A 299 -20.38 3.73 -5.36
CA GLN A 299 -19.11 4.15 -4.76
C GLN A 299 -19.33 4.91 -3.44
N GLN A 300 -20.30 5.83 -3.41
CA GLN A 300 -20.66 6.56 -2.19
C GLN A 300 -21.08 5.61 -1.06
N ARG A 301 -21.96 4.63 -1.34
CA ARG A 301 -22.37 3.63 -0.33
C ARG A 301 -21.18 2.83 0.20
N LEU A 302 -20.17 2.56 -0.64
CA LEU A 302 -18.95 1.86 -0.23
C LEU A 302 -18.07 2.73 0.66
N LEU A 303 -17.93 4.03 0.35
CA LEU A 303 -17.23 4.99 1.21
C LEU A 303 -17.93 5.11 2.57
N ASP A 304 -19.24 5.30 2.57
CA ASP A 304 -20.05 5.40 3.79
C ASP A 304 -19.90 4.15 4.67
N LYS A 305 -19.90 2.98 4.04
CA LYS A 305 -19.64 1.71 4.72
C LYS A 305 -18.23 1.69 5.31
N ALA A 306 -17.20 2.01 4.53
CA ALA A 306 -15.81 1.98 4.99
C ALA A 306 -15.57 2.95 6.17
N LEU A 307 -16.10 4.18 6.10
CA LEU A 307 -16.00 5.16 7.19
C LEU A 307 -16.74 4.70 8.45
N ARG A 308 -17.97 4.17 8.31
CA ARG A 308 -18.74 3.66 9.46
C ARG A 308 -18.07 2.47 10.13
N ASP A 309 -17.66 1.47 9.34
CA ASP A 309 -17.03 0.25 9.87
C ASP A 309 -15.70 0.61 10.58
N THR A 310 -14.93 1.54 10.02
CA THR A 310 -13.66 1.98 10.63
C THR A 310 -13.91 2.80 11.90
N ASN A 311 -14.93 3.67 11.95
CA ASN A 311 -15.32 4.35 13.18
C ASN A 311 -15.80 3.36 14.26
N ALA A 312 -16.59 2.36 13.86
CA ALA A 312 -17.10 1.33 14.76
C ALA A 312 -15.96 0.56 15.44
N LEU A 313 -14.91 0.20 14.70
CA LEU A 313 -13.69 -0.38 15.28
C LEU A 313 -13.18 0.43 16.48
N PHE A 314 -12.98 1.74 16.30
CA PHE A 314 -12.37 2.57 17.34
C PHE A 314 -13.31 2.79 18.53
N ALA A 315 -14.61 2.94 18.26
CA ALA A 315 -15.63 3.07 19.30
C ALA A 315 -15.78 1.79 20.13
N ASP A 316 -15.93 0.64 19.47
CA ASP A 316 -16.06 -0.67 20.11
C ASP A 316 -14.81 -0.97 20.94
N HIS A 317 -13.61 -0.74 20.37
CA HIS A 317 -12.36 -0.93 21.11
C HIS A 317 -12.26 0.01 22.34
N ALA A 318 -12.70 1.27 22.25
CA ALA A 318 -12.67 2.18 23.38
C ALA A 318 -13.55 1.69 24.55
N CYS A 319 -14.69 1.06 24.25
CA CYS A 319 -15.56 0.41 25.23
C CYS A 319 -14.90 -0.85 25.82
N ASP A 320 -14.45 -1.77 24.95
CA ASP A 320 -13.98 -3.10 25.34
C ASP A 320 -12.61 -3.09 26.04
N ALA A 321 -11.77 -2.08 25.75
CA ALA A 321 -10.45 -1.97 26.35
C ALA A 321 -10.51 -1.80 27.88
N GLY A 322 -11.54 -1.12 28.40
CA GLY A 322 -11.75 -0.97 29.83
C GLY A 322 -12.01 -2.31 30.53
N GLU A 323 -12.91 -3.11 29.98
CA GLU A 323 -13.25 -4.44 30.51
C GLU A 323 -12.05 -5.40 30.45
N SER A 324 -11.30 -5.37 29.34
CA SER A 324 -10.09 -6.17 29.16
C SER A 324 -9.01 -5.83 30.20
N LEU A 325 -8.84 -4.55 30.52
CA LEU A 325 -7.91 -4.08 31.55
C LEU A 325 -8.33 -4.55 32.95
N PHE A 326 -9.59 -4.40 33.32
CA PHE A 326 -10.08 -4.87 34.63
C PHE A 326 -9.98 -6.38 34.77
N THR A 327 -10.31 -7.12 33.71
CA THR A 327 -10.20 -8.58 33.68
C THR A 327 -8.75 -9.03 33.85
N ALA A 328 -7.80 -8.43 33.11
CA ALA A 328 -6.38 -8.75 33.24
C ALA A 328 -5.84 -8.43 34.64
N TYR A 329 -6.25 -7.30 35.22
CA TYR A 329 -5.88 -6.91 36.58
C TYR A 329 -6.44 -7.89 37.62
N GLY A 330 -7.72 -8.26 37.51
CA GLY A 330 -8.39 -9.20 38.40
C GLY A 330 -7.77 -10.61 38.39
N HIS A 331 -7.21 -11.03 37.25
CA HIS A 331 -6.48 -12.29 37.11
C HIS A 331 -4.97 -12.20 37.46
N GLY A 332 -4.48 -11.06 37.93
CA GLY A 332 -3.06 -10.86 38.29
C GLY A 332 -2.11 -10.80 37.09
N MET A 333 -2.61 -10.53 35.88
CA MET A 333 -1.81 -10.42 34.65
C MET A 333 -1.23 -9.00 34.49
N TYR A 334 -0.47 -8.52 35.48
CA TYR A 334 -0.03 -7.11 35.55
C TYR A 334 0.82 -6.66 34.34
N THR A 335 1.61 -7.56 33.75
CA THR A 335 2.38 -7.24 32.52
C THR A 335 1.46 -7.00 31.32
N LYS A 336 0.34 -7.74 31.22
CA LYS A 336 -0.66 -7.53 30.16
C LYS A 336 -1.46 -6.25 30.35
N VAL A 337 -1.65 -5.78 31.58
CA VAL A 337 -2.27 -4.46 31.83
C VAL A 337 -1.46 -3.33 31.19
N LEU A 338 -0.12 -3.42 31.22
CA LEU A 338 0.74 -2.45 30.55
C LEU A 338 0.60 -2.52 29.02
N GLU A 339 0.60 -3.74 28.45
CA GLU A 339 0.41 -3.95 27.01
C GLU A 339 -0.97 -3.42 26.54
N PHE A 340 -2.04 -3.70 27.28
CA PHE A 340 -3.39 -3.23 26.96
C PHE A 340 -3.53 -1.71 27.08
N THR A 341 -2.92 -1.10 28.10
CA THR A 341 -2.89 0.36 28.22
C THR A 341 -2.17 1.00 27.03
N ALA A 342 -0.98 0.48 26.68
CA ALA A 342 -0.22 0.97 25.54
C ALA A 342 -0.95 0.79 24.21
N PHE A 343 -1.64 -0.35 24.02
CA PHE A 343 -2.44 -0.61 22.84
C PHE A 343 -3.64 0.34 22.73
N ARG A 344 -4.34 0.60 23.85
CA ARG A 344 -5.45 1.55 23.91
C ARG A 344 -5.00 2.97 23.56
N GLU A 345 -3.91 3.43 24.14
CA GLU A 345 -3.33 4.74 23.83
C GLU A 345 -2.90 4.82 22.36
N ARG A 346 -2.32 3.74 21.83
CA ARG A 346 -1.93 3.66 20.42
C ARG A 346 -3.11 3.79 19.47
N LEU A 347 -4.25 3.16 19.77
CA LEU A 347 -5.46 3.27 18.95
C LEU A 347 -6.18 4.60 19.12
N ALA A 348 -6.20 5.17 20.33
CA ALA A 348 -6.77 6.50 20.58
C ALA A 348 -6.01 7.61 19.82
N ALA A 349 -4.72 7.38 19.55
CA ALA A 349 -3.86 8.28 18.77
C ALA A 349 -3.73 7.87 17.29
N ALA A 350 -4.50 6.91 16.78
CA ALA A 350 -4.31 6.40 15.42
C ALA A 350 -4.55 7.48 14.35
N HIS A 351 -3.64 7.56 13.36
CA HIS A 351 -3.80 8.42 12.17
C HIS A 351 -5.08 8.09 11.41
N THR A 352 -5.41 6.80 11.27
CA THR A 352 -6.64 6.35 10.63
C THR A 352 -7.90 6.90 11.31
N LEU A 353 -7.94 6.94 12.65
CA LEU A 353 -9.06 7.52 13.39
C LEU A 353 -9.23 9.00 13.08
N ALA A 354 -8.12 9.75 13.04
CA ALA A 354 -8.14 11.16 12.66
C ALA A 354 -8.67 11.34 11.23
N VAL A 355 -8.17 10.57 10.26
CA VAL A 355 -8.65 10.59 8.87
C VAL A 355 -10.15 10.31 8.80
N VAL A 356 -10.63 9.23 9.41
CA VAL A 356 -12.04 8.83 9.32
C VAL A 356 -12.96 9.87 9.96
N HIS A 357 -12.59 10.46 11.10
CA HIS A 357 -13.36 11.56 11.71
C HIS A 357 -13.46 12.78 10.78
N THR A 358 -12.34 13.17 10.16
CA THR A 358 -12.32 14.33 9.26
C THR A 358 -13.13 14.08 8.00
N GLU A 359 -12.94 12.94 7.34
CA GLU A 359 -13.64 12.59 6.12
C GLU A 359 -15.13 12.36 6.37
N SER A 360 -15.52 11.75 7.51
CA SER A 360 -16.95 11.65 7.88
C SER A 360 -17.59 13.04 8.06
N GLY A 361 -16.89 13.99 8.68
CA GLY A 361 -17.36 15.36 8.84
C GLY A 361 -17.49 16.11 7.50
N LEU A 362 -16.55 15.89 6.57
CA LEU A 362 -16.60 16.46 5.23
C LEU A 362 -17.75 15.87 4.40
N GLU A 363 -17.97 14.56 4.48
CA GLU A 363 -19.09 13.88 3.82
C GLU A 363 -20.45 14.42 4.31
N ASP A 364 -20.61 14.66 5.61
CA ASP A 364 -21.82 15.30 6.15
C ASP A 364 -22.06 16.70 5.53
N CYS A 365 -20.98 17.47 5.33
CA CYS A 365 -21.06 18.79 4.69
C CYS A 365 -21.48 18.66 3.22
N PHE A 366 -20.88 17.73 2.47
CA PHE A 366 -21.18 17.55 1.05
C PHE A 366 -22.59 17.01 0.79
N ARG A 367 -23.08 16.06 1.61
CA ARG A 367 -24.46 15.55 1.48
C ARG A 367 -25.52 16.60 1.75
N SER A 368 -25.25 17.49 2.70
CA SER A 368 -26.14 18.60 3.04
C SER A 368 -26.31 19.58 1.86
N SER A 369 -25.34 19.67 0.96
CA SER A 369 -25.43 20.44 -0.29
C SER A 369 -26.32 19.75 -1.35
N GLY A 370 -26.27 18.42 -1.42
CA GLY A 370 -26.91 17.64 -2.51
C GLY A 370 -28.37 17.25 -2.28
N SER A 371 -28.88 17.29 -1.05
CA SER A 371 -30.24 16.83 -0.71
C SER A 371 -31.38 17.73 -1.24
N GLY A 372 -31.07 18.89 -1.84
CA GLY A 372 -32.06 19.91 -2.19
C GLY A 372 -32.73 19.81 -3.59
N GLY A 373 -32.32 18.91 -4.49
CA GLY A 373 -32.68 19.08 -5.91
C GLY A 373 -32.80 17.82 -6.77
N GLY A 374 -33.18 16.66 -6.20
CA GLY A 374 -33.32 15.40 -6.97
C GLY A 374 -34.59 15.27 -7.83
N GLY A 375 -35.48 16.27 -7.82
CA GLY A 375 -36.67 16.28 -8.68
C GLY A 375 -36.34 16.94 -10.03
N GLY A 376 -36.13 16.15 -11.07
CA GLY A 376 -35.78 16.57 -12.43
C GLY A 376 -36.86 17.37 -13.18
N GLY A 377 -37.28 18.51 -12.62
CA GLY A 377 -38.03 19.53 -13.34
C GLY A 377 -37.17 20.78 -13.46
N SER A 378 -37.02 21.31 -14.68
CA SER A 378 -36.39 22.61 -15.00
C SER A 378 -37.15 23.82 -14.41
N SER A 379 -37.57 23.72 -13.16
CA SER A 379 -38.13 24.83 -12.41
C SER A 379 -36.96 25.62 -11.85
N ARG A 380 -36.93 26.92 -12.15
CA ARG A 380 -35.99 27.89 -11.57
C ARG A 380 -35.91 27.63 -10.06
N SER A 381 -34.78 27.12 -9.59
CA SER A 381 -34.54 26.95 -8.16
C SER A 381 -34.78 28.31 -7.51
N SER A 382 -35.80 28.36 -6.66
CA SER A 382 -36.14 29.59 -5.98
C SER A 382 -34.94 29.99 -5.12
N GLY A 383 -34.66 31.28 -4.95
CA GLY A 383 -33.57 31.73 -4.07
C GLY A 383 -33.64 31.15 -2.65
N ALA A 384 -34.83 30.70 -2.22
CA ALA A 384 -35.05 30.00 -0.95
C ALA A 384 -34.37 28.62 -0.88
N GLU A 385 -34.33 27.84 -1.96
CA GLU A 385 -33.68 26.52 -1.97
C GLU A 385 -32.15 26.65 -1.84
N ALA A 386 -31.56 27.65 -2.50
CA ALA A 386 -30.14 27.92 -2.39
C ALA A 386 -29.75 28.35 -0.97
N VAL A 387 -30.57 29.20 -0.32
CA VAL A 387 -30.35 29.60 1.08
C VAL A 387 -30.47 28.40 2.02
N ALA A 388 -31.48 27.55 1.83
CA ALA A 388 -31.66 26.34 2.65
C ALA A 388 -30.48 25.36 2.51
N ALA A 389 -29.96 25.17 1.28
CA ALA A 389 -28.77 24.35 1.05
C ALA A 389 -27.53 24.91 1.74
N VAL A 390 -27.30 26.23 1.66
CA VAL A 390 -26.18 26.90 2.35
C VAL A 390 -26.30 26.76 3.87
N ASP A 391 -27.50 26.94 4.43
CA ASP A 391 -27.77 26.78 5.87
C ASP A 391 -27.56 25.32 6.33
N ALA A 392 -27.91 24.34 5.49
CA ALA A 392 -27.67 22.92 5.76
C ALA A 392 -26.17 22.60 5.79
N VAL A 393 -25.41 23.06 4.78
CA VAL A 393 -23.95 22.91 4.73
C VAL A 393 -23.28 23.59 5.92
N ARG A 394 -23.71 24.82 6.28
CA ARG A 394 -23.22 25.53 7.47
C ARG A 394 -23.45 24.73 8.74
N SER A 395 -24.67 24.21 8.92
CA SER A 395 -25.03 23.44 10.13
C SER A 395 -24.21 22.15 10.23
N ALA A 396 -24.02 21.44 9.12
CA ALA A 396 -23.16 20.26 9.06
C ALA A 396 -21.69 20.60 9.36
N ALA A 397 -21.16 21.69 8.80
CA ALA A 397 -19.79 22.14 9.05
C ALA A 397 -19.55 22.54 10.50
N VAL A 398 -20.51 23.24 11.13
CA VAL A 398 -20.45 23.57 12.57
C VAL A 398 -20.50 22.30 13.41
N ALA A 399 -21.37 21.35 13.09
CA ALA A 399 -21.45 20.08 13.82
C ALA A 399 -20.15 19.26 13.67
N ALA A 400 -19.59 19.19 12.47
CA ALA A 400 -18.31 18.52 12.21
C ALA A 400 -17.16 19.22 12.96
N ALA A 401 -17.07 20.55 12.88
CA ALA A 401 -16.11 21.35 13.63
C ALA A 401 -16.25 21.19 15.15
N GLY A 402 -17.47 21.03 15.67
CA GLY A 402 -17.70 20.77 17.10
C GLY A 402 -17.18 19.42 17.57
N ARG A 403 -17.19 18.40 16.69
CA ARG A 403 -16.58 17.08 16.96
C ARG A 403 -15.06 17.12 16.84
N LEU A 404 -14.55 17.94 15.92
CA LEU A 404 -13.13 18.10 15.63
C LEU A 404 -12.55 19.21 16.50
N ASN A 405 -12.17 18.91 17.75
CA ASN A 405 -11.58 19.93 18.63
C ASN A 405 -10.32 20.54 17.96
N PRO A 406 -10.29 21.86 17.67
CA PRO A 406 -9.16 22.51 17.01
C PRO A 406 -7.88 22.59 17.86
N ASP A 407 -8.00 22.38 19.17
CA ASP A 407 -6.85 22.26 20.08
C ASP A 407 -6.18 20.88 19.98
N ASN A 408 -6.91 19.87 19.47
CA ASN A 408 -6.42 18.52 19.22
C ASN A 408 -5.99 18.33 17.76
N LEU A 409 -5.36 19.34 17.17
CA LEU A 409 -4.93 19.26 15.79
C LEU A 409 -3.93 18.09 15.62
N PRO A 410 -4.15 17.17 14.66
CA PRO A 410 -3.25 16.05 14.43
C PRO A 410 -1.85 16.53 14.05
N THR A 411 -0.83 16.10 14.79
CA THR A 411 0.59 16.30 14.44
C THR A 411 1.29 14.96 14.31
N ALA A 412 2.46 14.94 13.64
CA ALA A 412 3.21 13.71 13.46
C ALA A 412 3.64 13.08 14.80
N SER A 413 3.86 13.89 15.84
CA SER A 413 4.23 13.41 17.18
C SER A 413 3.02 13.01 18.03
N SER A 414 1.83 13.53 17.74
CA SER A 414 0.59 13.16 18.45
C SER A 414 -0.10 11.94 17.86
N LEU A 415 0.23 11.55 16.62
CA LEU A 415 -0.41 10.46 15.89
C LEU A 415 0.42 9.16 15.92
N ARG A 416 -0.29 8.04 15.75
CA ARG A 416 0.26 6.71 15.55
C ARG A 416 -0.11 6.17 14.18
N PHE A 417 0.87 5.65 13.46
CA PHE A 417 0.76 5.18 12.09
C PHE A 417 0.79 3.66 12.08
N ASN A 418 -0.38 3.06 12.30
CA ASN A 418 -0.53 1.61 12.46
C ASN A 418 -0.56 0.83 11.14
N TRP A 419 -0.32 1.49 10.02
CA TRP A 419 -0.43 0.90 8.70
C TRP A 419 0.60 -0.23 8.51
N ASP A 420 0.13 -1.38 8.06
CA ASP A 420 1.01 -2.48 7.66
C ASP A 420 1.42 -2.30 6.20
N LEU A 421 2.36 -1.37 5.99
CA LEU A 421 2.85 -1.06 4.65
C LEU A 421 3.54 -2.24 3.96
N SER A 422 3.93 -3.28 4.71
CA SER A 422 4.49 -4.51 4.12
C SER A 422 3.46 -5.25 3.27
N THR A 423 2.16 -5.06 3.52
CA THR A 423 1.13 -5.66 2.66
C THR A 423 1.03 -5.03 1.27
N ARG A 424 1.61 -3.83 1.05
CA ARG A 424 1.54 -3.16 -0.24
C ARG A 424 2.39 -3.89 -1.29
N PRO A 425 1.95 -3.97 -2.56
CA PRO A 425 2.82 -4.42 -3.64
C PRO A 425 4.07 -3.55 -3.77
N ALA A 426 5.21 -4.14 -4.13
CA ALA A 426 6.50 -3.43 -4.27
C ALA A 426 6.43 -2.22 -5.21
N TRP A 427 5.61 -2.33 -6.25
CA TRP A 427 5.41 -1.32 -7.29
C TRP A 427 4.40 -0.22 -6.91
N LEU A 428 3.81 -0.29 -5.71
CA LEU A 428 2.88 0.72 -5.18
C LEU A 428 3.41 1.32 -3.87
N PRO A 429 4.35 2.29 -3.94
CA PRO A 429 4.82 2.99 -2.75
C PRO A 429 3.68 3.63 -1.96
N PRO A 430 3.84 3.84 -0.64
CA PRO A 430 2.92 4.66 0.12
C PRO A 430 3.01 6.11 -0.38
N GLY A 431 1.85 6.74 -0.60
CA GLY A 431 1.81 8.15 -1.02
C GLY A 431 2.34 9.09 0.08
N GLN A 432 2.92 10.21 -0.32
CA GLN A 432 3.36 11.31 0.54
C GLN A 432 2.25 12.34 0.75
N GLU A 433 1.38 12.58 -0.25
CA GLU A 433 0.40 13.67 -0.21
C GLU A 433 -0.90 13.34 0.57
N GLY A 434 -0.85 12.35 1.47
CA GLY A 434 -2.01 11.90 2.23
C GLY A 434 -2.84 10.79 1.56
N PRO A 435 -3.85 10.25 2.26
CA PRO A 435 -4.60 9.08 1.79
C PRO A 435 -5.35 9.34 0.48
N SER A 436 -5.99 10.49 0.31
CA SER A 436 -6.77 10.81 -0.89
C SER A 436 -5.94 11.02 -2.15
N ALA A 437 -4.64 11.32 -2.02
CA ALA A 437 -3.78 11.61 -3.17
C ALA A 437 -2.90 10.42 -3.57
N ALA A 438 -2.79 9.39 -2.73
CA ALA A 438 -1.85 8.28 -2.90
C ALA A 438 -1.94 7.57 -4.27
N VAL A 439 -3.16 7.44 -4.82
CA VAL A 439 -3.39 6.83 -6.14
C VAL A 439 -2.89 7.73 -7.27
N LEU A 440 -3.13 9.05 -7.17
CA LEU A 440 -2.74 10.03 -8.18
C LEU A 440 -1.22 10.26 -8.17
N GLU A 441 -0.60 10.14 -7.01
CA GLU A 441 0.84 10.31 -6.82
C GLU A 441 1.65 9.26 -7.57
N TRP A 442 1.13 8.04 -7.74
CA TRP A 442 1.74 7.03 -8.60
C TRP A 442 1.83 7.54 -10.05
N TRP A 443 0.72 8.00 -10.62
CA TRP A 443 0.71 8.55 -11.98
C TRP A 443 1.65 9.76 -12.16
N ARG A 444 1.73 10.64 -11.15
CA ARG A 444 2.69 11.76 -11.17
C ARG A 444 4.15 11.30 -11.07
N SER A 445 4.43 10.33 -10.21
CA SER A 445 5.78 9.75 -10.04
C SER A 445 6.25 9.07 -11.31
N ARG A 446 5.33 8.43 -12.04
CA ARG A 446 5.56 7.84 -13.35
C ARG A 446 6.02 8.86 -14.38
N ALA A 447 5.27 9.95 -14.52
CA ALA A 447 5.61 11.04 -15.43
C ALA A 447 6.98 11.67 -15.11
N ALA A 448 7.40 11.60 -13.84
CA ALA A 448 8.72 12.05 -13.38
C ALA A 448 9.84 10.99 -13.53
N GLY A 449 9.56 9.80 -14.10
CA GLY A 449 10.53 8.71 -14.25
C GLY A 449 10.98 8.08 -12.91
N LYS A 450 10.22 8.28 -11.83
CA LYS A 450 10.57 7.84 -10.47
C LYS A 450 10.07 6.43 -10.14
N ILE A 451 9.30 5.81 -11.03
CA ILE A 451 8.81 4.44 -10.85
C ILE A 451 9.78 3.49 -11.51
N CYS A 452 10.68 2.93 -10.71
CA CYS A 452 11.54 1.84 -11.13
C CYS A 452 11.43 0.70 -10.10
N GLY A 453 11.40 -0.54 -10.60
CA GLY A 453 11.27 -1.75 -9.80
C GLY A 453 12.46 -1.91 -8.85
N GLN A 454 12.33 -1.34 -7.64
CA GLN A 454 13.41 -1.40 -6.65
C GLN A 454 13.57 -2.80 -6.03
N GLY A 455 12.60 -3.69 -6.26
CA GLY A 455 12.48 -4.99 -5.62
C GLY A 455 11.83 -4.90 -4.26
N TYR A 456 10.93 -5.83 -3.96
CA TYR A 456 10.12 -5.78 -2.75
C TYR A 456 10.98 -5.69 -1.48
N GLY A 457 12.05 -6.47 -1.38
CA GLY A 457 12.94 -6.47 -0.22
C GLY A 457 13.65 -5.13 0.01
N ARG A 458 13.84 -4.32 -1.02
CA ARG A 458 14.58 -3.04 -0.94
C ARG A 458 13.67 -1.85 -0.64
N CYS A 459 12.36 -2.03 -0.71
CA CYS A 459 11.40 -1.01 -0.31
C CYS A 459 11.52 -0.74 1.19
N TRP A 460 11.77 0.51 1.60
CA TRP A 460 11.84 0.87 3.02
C TRP A 460 10.56 0.50 3.78
N TRP A 461 9.43 0.48 3.07
CA TRP A 461 8.12 0.15 3.61
C TRP A 461 7.81 -1.36 3.67
N ALA A 462 8.63 -2.22 3.06
CA ALA A 462 8.43 -3.67 3.09
C ALA A 462 8.82 -4.30 4.44
N ALA A 463 9.52 -3.56 5.30
CA ALA A 463 9.82 -4.00 6.66
C ALA A 463 8.55 -3.96 7.55
N THR A 464 8.38 -4.96 8.40
CA THR A 464 7.31 -4.97 9.40
C THR A 464 7.42 -3.76 10.32
N GLY A 465 6.31 -3.03 10.51
CA GLY A 465 6.29 -1.82 11.33
C GLY A 465 6.99 -0.62 10.70
N SER A 466 7.29 -0.65 9.40
CA SER A 466 7.96 0.44 8.68
C SER A 466 7.25 1.78 8.79
N ALA A 467 5.92 1.81 8.92
CA ALA A 467 5.14 3.03 9.15
C ALA A 467 5.56 3.80 10.41
N GLU A 468 6.02 3.09 11.45
CA GLU A 468 6.59 3.63 12.71
C GLU A 468 8.11 3.44 12.77
N GLY A 469 8.73 3.06 11.65
CA GLY A 469 10.16 2.83 11.54
C GLY A 469 10.97 4.11 11.81
N THR A 470 12.22 3.93 12.22
CA THR A 470 13.15 5.03 12.52
C THR A 470 13.88 5.55 11.28
N SER A 471 13.56 5.06 10.08
CA SER A 471 14.18 5.57 8.85
C SER A 471 13.74 6.99 8.57
N SER A 472 14.60 7.75 7.89
CA SER A 472 14.30 9.10 7.43
C SER A 472 13.05 9.14 6.56
N GLU A 473 12.89 8.16 5.69
CA GLU A 473 11.79 8.01 4.74
C GLU A 473 10.48 7.77 5.48
N ALA A 474 10.48 6.92 6.51
CA ALA A 474 9.31 6.69 7.35
C ALA A 474 8.93 7.95 8.14
N ALA A 475 9.91 8.69 8.67
CA ALA A 475 9.67 9.94 9.38
C ALA A 475 9.10 11.05 8.48
N GLN A 476 9.67 11.21 7.26
CA GLN A 476 9.16 12.13 6.25
C GLN A 476 7.73 11.74 5.85
N TRP A 477 7.49 10.46 5.60
CA TRP A 477 6.17 9.95 5.26
C TRP A 477 5.14 10.24 6.36
N ARG A 478 5.43 9.94 7.63
CA ARG A 478 4.55 10.28 8.76
C ARG A 478 4.25 11.77 8.85
N THR A 479 5.26 12.61 8.64
CA THR A 479 5.11 14.07 8.66
C THR A 479 4.14 14.55 7.59
N SER A 480 4.30 14.05 6.36
CA SER A 480 3.43 14.40 5.25
C SER A 480 2.00 13.89 5.48
N GLN A 481 1.83 12.67 5.99
CA GLN A 481 0.51 12.10 6.30
C GLN A 481 -0.21 12.86 7.44
N ALA A 482 0.51 13.28 8.48
CA ALA A 482 -0.04 14.12 9.54
C ALA A 482 -0.46 15.50 9.01
N SER A 483 0.38 16.12 8.16
CA SER A 483 0.07 17.41 7.53
C SER A 483 -1.19 17.33 6.67
N ALA A 484 -1.31 16.28 5.86
CA ALA A 484 -2.51 16.06 5.04
C ALA A 484 -3.78 15.86 5.91
N ALA A 485 -3.68 15.09 6.98
CA ALA A 485 -4.78 14.91 7.93
C ALA A 485 -5.15 16.22 8.64
N ALA A 486 -4.17 17.02 9.06
CA ALA A 486 -4.40 18.32 9.69
C ALA A 486 -5.07 19.31 8.73
N HIS A 487 -4.66 19.33 7.45
CA HIS A 487 -5.31 20.15 6.44
C HIS A 487 -6.79 19.77 6.27
N ARG A 488 -7.09 18.47 6.16
CA ARG A 488 -8.47 17.95 6.08
C ARG A 488 -9.26 18.26 7.36
N TRP A 489 -8.62 18.19 8.53
CA TRP A 489 -9.20 18.51 9.82
C TRP A 489 -9.69 19.96 9.92
N LEU A 490 -8.95 20.90 9.33
CA LEU A 490 -9.30 22.32 9.37
C LEU A 490 -10.43 22.70 8.40
N LEU A 491 -10.70 21.90 7.37
CA LEU A 491 -11.68 22.25 6.33
C LEU A 491 -13.10 22.49 6.88
N PRO A 492 -13.68 21.67 7.77
CA PRO A 492 -15.00 21.96 8.35
C PRO A 492 -15.05 23.29 9.10
N HIS A 493 -13.97 23.66 9.82
CA HIS A 493 -13.89 24.95 10.50
C HIS A 493 -13.85 26.12 9.50
N CYS A 494 -13.08 25.97 8.42
CA CYS A 494 -13.03 26.96 7.35
C CYS A 494 -14.39 27.14 6.66
N ILE A 495 -15.11 26.05 6.38
CA ILE A 495 -16.45 26.07 5.78
C ILE A 495 -17.44 26.76 6.74
N ALA A 496 -17.45 26.38 8.02
CA ALA A 496 -18.32 26.99 9.03
C ALA A 496 -18.06 28.50 9.17
N GLY A 497 -16.79 28.91 9.20
CA GLY A 497 -16.38 30.31 9.27
C GLY A 497 -16.75 31.10 8.02
N ALA A 498 -16.53 30.55 6.82
CA ALA A 498 -16.86 31.18 5.55
C ALA A 498 -18.37 31.39 5.36
N LEU A 499 -19.20 30.48 5.87
CA LEU A 499 -20.66 30.56 5.81
C LEU A 499 -21.28 31.40 6.94
N GLY A 500 -20.47 32.15 7.69
CA GLY A 500 -20.95 33.16 8.62
C GLY A 500 -21.51 32.60 9.93
N ALA A 501 -20.98 31.49 10.43
CA ALA A 501 -21.28 31.01 11.79
C ALA A 501 -20.65 31.92 12.87
N SER A 502 -21.02 33.21 12.90
CA SER A 502 -20.59 34.19 13.91
C SER A 502 -21.46 34.18 15.18
N GLY A 503 -22.48 33.31 15.24
CA GLY A 503 -23.39 33.20 16.38
C GLY A 503 -22.84 32.35 17.52
N GLY A 504 -22.17 33.00 18.49
CA GLY A 504 -22.15 32.70 19.94
C GLY A 504 -21.75 31.32 20.50
N GLY A 505 -21.77 30.23 19.72
CA GLY A 505 -21.60 28.86 20.21
C GLY A 505 -20.27 28.19 19.84
N VAL A 506 -19.54 28.72 18.85
CA VAL A 506 -18.17 28.27 18.52
C VAL A 506 -17.19 29.24 19.17
N SER A 507 -17.22 29.31 20.50
CA SER A 507 -16.34 30.16 21.28
C SER A 507 -14.93 29.57 21.32
N GLY A 508 -13.95 30.22 20.70
CA GLY A 508 -12.56 30.04 21.10
C GLY A 508 -11.50 30.26 20.04
N VAL A 509 -11.68 29.75 18.82
CA VAL A 509 -10.58 29.81 17.83
C VAL A 509 -10.74 31.02 16.93
N SER A 510 -9.97 32.07 17.25
CA SER A 510 -9.86 33.25 16.38
C SER A 510 -9.39 32.83 14.99
N MET A 511 -9.96 33.41 13.93
CA MET A 511 -9.47 33.24 12.56
C MET A 511 -7.96 33.49 12.45
N ASN A 512 -7.41 34.35 13.30
CA ASN A 512 -5.97 34.61 13.40
C ASN A 512 -5.18 33.43 13.95
N GLN A 513 -5.74 32.65 14.87
CA GLN A 513 -5.12 31.43 15.40
C GLN A 513 -5.12 30.32 14.34
N MET A 514 -6.21 30.19 13.55
CA MET A 514 -6.22 29.30 12.38
C MET A 514 -5.21 29.74 11.32
N ARG A 515 -5.12 31.05 11.03
CA ARG A 515 -4.12 31.61 10.09
C ARG A 515 -2.69 31.41 10.57
N GLY A 516 -2.43 31.53 11.88
CA GLY A 516 -1.13 31.26 12.46
C GLY A 516 -0.73 29.80 12.29
N LYS A 517 -1.64 28.87 12.62
CA LYS A 517 -1.42 27.43 12.40
C LYS A 517 -1.21 27.12 10.92
N THR A 518 -2.07 27.61 10.01
CA THR A 518 -1.88 27.33 8.57
C THR A 518 -0.61 27.95 7.99
N ALA A 519 -0.14 29.09 8.48
CA ALA A 519 1.14 29.68 8.10
C ALA A 519 2.33 28.82 8.56
N GLU A 520 2.29 28.34 9.81
CA GLU A 520 3.29 27.40 10.34
C GLU A 520 3.32 26.10 9.51
N PHE A 521 2.16 25.58 9.09
CA PHE A 521 2.07 24.42 8.18
C PHE A 521 2.58 24.71 6.76
N ALA A 522 2.28 25.89 6.22
CA ALA A 522 2.77 26.29 4.90
C ALA A 522 4.31 26.37 4.91
N GLU A 523 4.90 26.87 5.99
CA GLU A 523 6.35 26.96 6.16
C GLU A 523 7.01 25.57 6.28
N ILE A 524 6.40 24.65 7.02
CA ILE A 524 6.83 23.24 7.11
C ILE A 524 6.80 22.54 5.73
N THR A 525 5.74 22.79 4.96
CA THR A 525 5.55 22.19 3.63
C THR A 525 6.54 22.77 2.61
N HIS A 526 6.82 24.07 2.70
CA HIS A 526 7.76 24.77 1.81
C HIS A 526 9.23 24.39 2.10
N HIS A 527 9.59 24.21 3.37
CA HIS A 527 10.91 23.67 3.75
C HIS A 527 11.11 22.24 3.24
N HIS A 528 10.08 21.38 3.29
CA HIS A 528 10.16 20.02 2.78
C HIS A 528 10.42 19.96 1.27
N HIS A 529 9.70 20.76 0.48
CA HIS A 529 9.93 20.81 -0.97
C HIS A 529 11.35 21.28 -1.31
N HIS A 530 11.89 22.24 -0.56
CA HIS A 530 13.23 22.77 -0.80
C HIS A 530 14.34 21.78 -0.41
N HIS A 531 14.15 21.03 0.68
CA HIS A 531 15.11 20.03 1.15
C HIS A 531 15.13 18.77 0.26
N HIS A 532 13.97 18.38 -0.27
CA HIS A 532 13.87 17.28 -1.24
C HIS A 532 14.54 17.62 -2.58
N HIS A 533 14.53 18.90 -2.97
CA HIS A 533 15.22 19.37 -4.17
C HIS A 533 16.75 19.42 -3.97
N GLN A 534 17.22 19.72 -2.75
CA GLN A 534 18.66 19.74 -2.41
C GLN A 534 19.26 18.35 -2.20
N GLN A 535 18.51 17.35 -1.71
CA GLN A 535 19.00 15.97 -1.62
C GLN A 535 19.02 15.23 -2.97
N GLN A 536 18.41 15.81 -4.00
CA GLN A 536 18.36 15.27 -5.36
C GLN A 536 19.40 15.89 -6.30
N GLN A 537 20.09 16.95 -5.87
CA GLN A 537 21.27 17.52 -6.53
C GLN A 537 22.53 16.99 -5.86
#